data_AF-A0A0N4T938-F1
#
_entry.id   AF-A0A0N4T938-F1
#
_cell.length_a   1.000
_cell.length_b   1.000
_cell.length_c   1.000
_cell.angle_alpha   90.00
_cell.angle_beta   90.00
_cell.angle_gamma   90.00
#
_symmetry.space_group_name_H-M   'P 1'
#
loop_
_entity.id
_entity.type
_entity.pdbx_description
1 polymer ?
#
loop_
_entity_poly.entity_id
_entity_poly.type
_entity_poly.pdbx_seq_one_letter_code
_entity_poly.pdbx_strand_id
1 'polypeptide(L)'
;MDFAINQTIIENVNITVNKKKLIPFVDYFLRTYAYLIVGTVLIVINIPVSLLVITRKALRNSYLVLGIVFLNSGFLGISSILLGVKRLIDTAGGERIINHHECVLNVPIFLFTAEFLSGWSLLMNSVERLFVVAFPIYYYTHNTRITHSVIAAHYGITATAITTAVTASLIEPARRISNFCMLQFAYSPRFYEALLLLSSSASMTSVVLMIIVVVILRRNFGAQYLSSNSHNRNLSHFLKNQKRYTQTSLISCCFTFCTLLRGFL
;
A
#
# COMPACT_ATOMS: atom_id res chain seq x y z
N MET A 1 39.71 -39.75 -25.72
CA MET A 1 40.00 -38.79 -24.63
C MET A 1 38.70 -38.05 -24.25
N ASP A 2 37.59 -38.78 -24.11
CA ASP A 2 36.24 -38.18 -24.25
C ASP A 2 35.37 -38.27 -22.98
N PHE A 3 35.90 -38.88 -21.92
CA PHE A 3 35.15 -39.08 -20.68
C PHE A 3 35.20 -37.84 -19.74
N ALA A 4 36.29 -37.07 -19.79
CA ALA A 4 36.51 -35.91 -18.91
C ALA A 4 35.68 -34.66 -19.31
N ILE A 5 35.34 -34.52 -20.60
CA ILE A 5 34.58 -33.38 -21.13
C ILE A 5 33.10 -33.49 -20.74
N ASN A 6 32.55 -34.71 -20.69
CA ASN A 6 31.13 -34.90 -20.37
C ASN A 6 30.85 -34.64 -18.88
N GLN A 7 31.80 -35.00 -18.00
CA GLN A 7 31.66 -34.85 -16.55
C GLN A 7 31.70 -33.37 -16.12
N THR A 8 32.57 -32.56 -16.74
CA THR A 8 32.66 -31.11 -16.48
C THR A 8 31.44 -30.34 -17.00
N ILE A 9 30.82 -30.78 -18.09
CA ILE A 9 29.56 -30.20 -18.59
C ILE A 9 28.40 -30.52 -17.64
N ILE A 10 28.31 -31.77 -17.14
CA ILE A 10 27.27 -32.18 -16.21
C ILE A 10 27.38 -31.45 -14.86
N GLU A 11 28.60 -31.28 -14.33
CA GLU A 11 28.82 -30.47 -13.11
C GLU A 11 28.42 -29.01 -13.30
N ASN A 12 28.83 -28.38 -14.40
CA ASN A 12 28.48 -26.99 -14.68
C ASN A 12 26.97 -26.80 -14.88
N VAL A 13 26.27 -27.74 -15.52
CA VAL A 13 24.81 -27.71 -15.64
C VAL A 13 24.15 -27.86 -14.27
N ASN A 14 24.62 -28.78 -13.42
CA ASN A 14 24.09 -28.95 -12.06
C ASN A 14 24.31 -27.72 -11.18
N ILE A 15 25.49 -27.09 -11.25
CA ILE A 15 25.80 -25.86 -10.51
C ILE A 15 24.92 -24.70 -11.00
N THR A 16 24.69 -24.59 -12.31
CA THR A 16 23.85 -23.54 -12.89
C THR A 16 22.37 -23.74 -12.56
N VAL A 17 21.88 -24.98 -12.61
CA VAL A 17 20.51 -25.35 -12.20
C VAL A 17 20.30 -25.15 -10.70
N ASN A 18 21.27 -25.54 -9.86
CA ASN A 18 21.21 -25.29 -8.42
C ASN A 18 21.27 -23.80 -8.10
N LYS A 19 22.15 -23.01 -8.72
CA LYS A 19 22.14 -21.54 -8.57
C LYS A 19 20.80 -20.94 -9.00
N LYS A 20 20.24 -21.38 -10.13
CA LYS A 20 18.97 -20.88 -10.67
C LYS A 20 17.76 -21.26 -9.82
N LYS A 21 17.82 -22.34 -9.03
CA LYS A 21 16.82 -22.71 -8.02
C LYS A 21 17.08 -22.07 -6.65
N LEU A 22 18.33 -21.83 -6.29
CA LEU A 22 18.73 -21.23 -5.02
C LEU A 22 18.36 -19.74 -4.93
N ILE A 23 18.49 -18.99 -6.03
CA ILE A 23 18.14 -17.57 -6.09
C ILE A 23 16.65 -17.31 -5.78
N PRO A 24 15.67 -17.96 -6.47
CA PRO A 24 14.26 -17.77 -6.17
C PRO A 24 13.86 -18.30 -4.79
N PHE A 25 14.56 -19.32 -4.30
CA PHE A 25 14.35 -19.84 -2.94
C PHE A 25 14.80 -18.83 -1.88
N VAL A 26 16.01 -18.28 -1.99
CA VAL A 26 16.51 -17.25 -1.06
C VAL A 26 15.63 -15.99 -1.11
N ASP A 27 15.25 -15.52 -2.30
CA ASP A 27 14.34 -14.37 -2.46
C ASP A 27 12.97 -14.63 -1.79
N TYR A 28 12.44 -15.84 -1.95
CA TYR A 28 11.18 -16.24 -1.33
C TYR A 28 11.24 -16.23 0.21
N PHE A 29 12.32 -16.75 0.81
CA PHE A 29 12.52 -16.70 2.26
C PHE A 29 12.66 -15.27 2.75
N LEU A 30 13.47 -14.46 2.05
CA LEU A 30 13.71 -13.07 2.42
C LEU A 30 12.43 -12.23 2.34
N ARG A 31 11.61 -12.43 1.29
CA ARG A 31 10.28 -11.82 1.18
C ARG A 31 9.36 -12.27 2.31
N THR A 32 9.37 -13.55 2.67
CA THR A 32 8.51 -14.10 3.74
C THR A 32 8.82 -13.47 5.09
N TYR A 33 10.10 -13.38 5.47
CA TYR A 33 10.52 -12.69 6.69
C TYR A 33 10.25 -11.17 6.62
N ALA A 34 10.46 -10.55 5.47
CA ALA A 34 10.14 -9.14 5.28
C ALA A 34 8.65 -8.86 5.52
N TYR A 35 7.74 -9.70 5.00
CA TYR A 35 6.30 -9.54 5.25
C TYR A 35 5.94 -9.67 6.73
N LEU A 36 6.56 -10.60 7.46
CA LEU A 36 6.31 -10.77 8.90
C LEU A 36 6.79 -9.55 9.70
N ILE A 37 8.02 -9.07 9.44
CA ILE A 37 8.61 -7.95 10.17
C ILE A 37 7.85 -6.65 9.83
N VAL A 38 7.70 -6.34 8.54
CA VAL A 38 6.99 -5.14 8.08
C VAL A 38 5.54 -5.16 8.56
N GLY A 39 4.87 -6.31 8.45
CA GLY A 39 3.49 -6.45 8.91
C GLY A 39 3.33 -6.22 10.40
N THR A 40 4.25 -6.73 11.22
CA THR A 40 4.26 -6.50 12.67
C THR A 40 4.42 -5.01 13.00
N VAL A 41 5.38 -4.34 12.35
CA VAL A 41 5.62 -2.91 12.54
C VAL A 41 4.38 -2.08 12.15
N LEU A 42 3.74 -2.42 11.02
CA LEU A 42 2.52 -1.74 10.56
C LEU A 42 1.37 -1.88 11.55
N ILE A 43 1.18 -3.07 12.14
CA ILE A 43 0.13 -3.30 13.13
C ILE A 43 0.39 -2.50 14.41
N VAL A 44 1.59 -2.66 14.99
CA VAL A 44 1.95 -2.07 16.28
C VAL A 44 1.88 -0.54 16.24
N ILE A 45 2.23 0.08 15.12
CA ILE A 45 2.20 1.54 14.98
C ILE A 45 0.81 2.04 14.60
N ASN A 46 0.18 1.46 13.57
CA ASN A 46 -0.98 2.10 12.95
C ASN A 46 -2.31 1.78 13.65
N ILE A 47 -2.48 0.56 14.19
CA ILE A 47 -3.74 0.18 14.84
C ILE A 47 -4.01 1.00 16.10
N PRO A 48 -3.05 1.20 17.04
CA PRO A 48 -3.31 2.00 18.23
C PRO A 48 -3.66 3.46 17.91
N VAL A 49 -2.98 4.06 16.92
CA VAL A 49 -3.24 5.43 16.48
C VAL A 49 -4.63 5.54 15.87
N SER A 50 -5.01 4.60 15.01
CA SER A 50 -6.36 4.56 14.42
C SER A 50 -7.44 4.44 15.50
N LEU A 51 -7.25 3.54 16.46
CA LEU A 51 -8.19 3.32 17.57
C LEU A 51 -8.35 4.58 18.43
N LEU A 52 -7.26 5.31 18.72
CA LEU A 52 -7.31 6.57 19.45
C LEU A 52 -8.15 7.64 18.73
N VAL A 53 -8.02 7.74 17.41
CA VAL A 53 -8.76 8.71 16.58
C VAL A 53 -10.25 8.36 16.52
N ILE A 54 -10.58 7.07 16.34
CA ILE A 54 -11.96 6.60 16.20
C ILE A 54 -12.73 6.71 17.52
N THR A 55 -12.09 6.39 18.65
CA THR A 55 -12.72 6.38 19.98
C THR A 55 -13.00 7.80 20.50
N ARG A 56 -12.12 8.77 20.22
CA ARG A 56 -12.26 10.13 20.74
C ARG A 56 -13.08 11.01 19.82
N LYS A 57 -14.31 11.37 20.23
CA LYS A 57 -15.23 12.25 19.48
C LYS A 57 -14.60 13.56 19.00
N ALA A 58 -13.74 14.17 19.81
CA ALA A 58 -13.05 15.42 19.47
C ALA A 58 -12.04 15.26 18.31
N LEU A 59 -11.31 14.14 18.26
CA LEU A 59 -10.37 13.84 17.17
C LEU A 59 -11.12 13.34 15.93
N ARG A 60 -12.18 12.57 16.13
CA ARG A 60 -12.96 11.96 15.07
C ARG A 60 -13.48 12.96 14.05
N ASN A 61 -13.97 14.13 14.44
CA ASN A 61 -14.52 15.09 13.46
C ASN A 61 -13.46 15.75 12.56
N SER A 62 -12.21 15.85 13.01
CA SER A 62 -11.15 16.55 12.26
C SER A 62 -10.11 15.63 11.64
N TYR A 63 -10.00 14.39 12.12
CA TYR A 63 -8.95 13.45 11.73
C TYR A 63 -9.50 12.09 11.28
N LEU A 64 -10.80 11.99 10.96
CA LEU A 64 -11.44 10.72 10.60
C LEU A 64 -10.74 10.02 9.43
N VAL A 65 -10.47 10.76 8.34
CA VAL A 65 -9.79 10.23 7.14
C VAL A 65 -8.41 9.71 7.51
N LEU A 66 -7.65 10.46 8.31
CA LEU A 66 -6.34 10.04 8.78
C LEU A 66 -6.42 8.76 9.65
N GLY A 67 -7.45 8.67 10.51
CA GLY A 67 -7.72 7.45 11.28
C GLY A 67 -8.00 6.24 10.40
N ILE A 68 -8.71 6.44 9.29
CA ILE A 68 -8.98 5.39 8.28
C ILE A 68 -7.72 5.03 7.51
N VAL A 69 -6.88 6.00 7.12
CA VAL A 69 -5.59 5.71 6.47
C VAL A 69 -4.74 4.80 7.36
N PHE A 70 -4.64 5.11 8.65
CA PHE A 70 -3.93 4.26 9.61
C PHE A 70 -4.60 2.89 9.77
N LEU A 71 -5.93 2.82 9.76
CA LEU A 71 -6.65 1.54 9.81
C LEU A 71 -6.30 0.66 8.60
N ASN A 72 -6.31 1.24 7.40
CA ASN A 72 -5.99 0.56 6.14
C ASN A 72 -4.52 0.11 6.12
N SER A 73 -3.59 0.91 6.65
CA SER A 73 -2.19 0.50 6.83
C SER A 73 -2.05 -0.63 7.86
N GLY A 74 -2.86 -0.64 8.93
CA GLY A 74 -2.94 -1.74 9.87
C GLY A 74 -3.46 -3.02 9.22
N PHE A 75 -4.50 -2.92 8.37
CA PHE A 75 -5.03 -4.03 7.59
C PHE A 75 -3.99 -4.62 6.63
N LEU A 76 -3.19 -3.79 5.96
CA LEU A 76 -2.02 -4.24 5.20
C LEU A 76 -1.02 -5.02 6.06
N GLY A 77 -0.81 -4.59 7.31
CA GLY A 77 0.00 -5.32 8.27
C GLY A 77 -0.54 -6.71 8.60
N ILE A 78 -1.87 -6.83 8.83
CA ILE A 78 -2.53 -8.11 9.08
C ILE A 78 -2.40 -9.04 7.86
N SER A 79 -2.70 -8.53 6.67
CA SER A 79 -2.64 -9.30 5.43
C SER A 79 -1.22 -9.80 5.11
N SER A 80 -0.20 -8.98 5.37
CA SER A 80 1.19 -9.36 5.17
C SER A 80 1.66 -10.43 6.16
N ILE A 81 1.28 -10.34 7.44
CA ILE A 81 1.56 -11.43 8.41
C ILE A 81 0.86 -12.71 7.99
N LEU A 82 -0.43 -12.65 7.63
CA LEU A 82 -1.19 -13.82 7.25
C LEU A 82 -0.55 -14.54 6.05
N LEU A 83 -0.09 -13.78 5.05
CA LEU A 83 0.65 -14.35 3.92
C LEU A 83 2.00 -14.91 4.34
N GLY A 84 2.75 -14.20 5.19
CA GLY A 84 4.02 -14.67 5.71
C GLY A 84 3.91 -16.00 6.46
N VAL A 85 2.92 -16.13 7.35
CA VAL A 85 2.62 -17.37 8.08
C VAL A 85 2.21 -18.48 7.12
N LYS A 86 1.32 -18.19 6.16
CA LYS A 86 0.92 -19.19 5.15
C LYS A 86 2.13 -19.72 4.38
N ARG A 87 3.02 -18.83 3.94
CA ARG A 87 4.25 -19.20 3.24
C ARG A 87 5.19 -20.07 4.08
N LEU A 88 5.31 -19.80 5.39
CA LEU A 88 6.08 -20.66 6.29
C LEU A 88 5.48 -22.08 6.40
N ILE A 89 4.15 -22.18 6.47
CA ILE A 89 3.45 -23.48 6.51
C ILE A 89 3.65 -24.25 5.20
N ASP A 90 3.48 -23.57 4.05
CA ASP A 90 3.65 -24.20 2.73
C ASP A 90 5.10 -24.64 2.50
N THR A 91 6.08 -23.90 3.03
CA THR A 91 7.50 -24.28 3.00
C THR A 91 7.77 -25.56 3.80
N ALA A 92 7.13 -25.71 4.96
CA ALA A 92 7.24 -26.93 5.76
C ALA A 92 6.55 -28.14 5.09
N GLY A 93 5.51 -27.91 4.29
CA GLY A 93 4.76 -28.94 3.55
C GLY A 93 5.36 -29.37 2.21
N GLY A 94 6.39 -28.67 1.72
CA GLY A 94 7.04 -28.90 0.43
C GLY A 94 6.26 -28.31 -0.76
N GLU A 95 6.96 -28.09 -1.87
CA GLU A 95 6.37 -27.51 -3.09
C GLU A 95 5.37 -28.48 -3.74
N ARG A 96 4.14 -27.99 -3.98
CA ARG A 96 3.08 -28.72 -4.69
C ARG A 96 2.52 -27.85 -5.80
N ILE A 97 2.08 -28.49 -6.89
CA ILE A 97 1.43 -27.81 -8.01
C ILE A 97 -0.08 -27.88 -7.81
N ILE A 98 -0.71 -26.72 -7.61
CA ILE A 98 -2.15 -26.56 -7.39
C ILE A 98 -2.79 -25.72 -8.51
N ASN A 99 -4.12 -25.72 -8.57
CA ASN A 99 -4.85 -24.86 -9.50
C ASN A 99 -4.86 -23.42 -8.98
N HIS A 100 -4.62 -22.44 -9.85
CA HIS A 100 -4.56 -21.04 -9.45
C HIS A 100 -5.86 -20.50 -8.82
N HIS A 101 -7.02 -21.05 -9.20
CA HIS A 101 -8.31 -20.72 -8.58
C HIS A 101 -8.32 -20.90 -7.06
N GLU A 102 -7.58 -21.89 -6.54
CA GLU A 102 -7.44 -22.11 -5.09
C GLU A 102 -6.60 -21.02 -4.40
N CYS A 103 -5.73 -20.33 -5.14
CA CYS A 103 -4.96 -19.20 -4.63
C CYS A 103 -5.73 -17.88 -4.69
N VAL A 104 -6.61 -17.68 -5.69
CA VAL A 104 -7.34 -16.42 -5.93
C VAL A 104 -8.24 -16.05 -4.76
N LEU A 105 -8.89 -17.03 -4.12
CA LEU A 105 -9.82 -16.80 -3.00
C LEU A 105 -9.21 -17.04 -1.61
N ASN A 106 -7.90 -17.24 -1.55
CA ASN A 106 -7.20 -17.56 -0.31
C ASN A 106 -6.49 -16.33 0.27
N VAL A 107 -5.59 -16.52 1.23
CA VAL A 107 -4.79 -15.46 1.88
C VAL A 107 -4.25 -14.35 0.94
N PRO A 108 -3.78 -14.63 -0.29
CA PRO A 108 -3.29 -13.60 -1.21
C PRO A 108 -4.30 -12.48 -1.55
N ILE A 109 -5.60 -12.76 -1.53
CA ILE A 109 -6.64 -11.75 -1.84
C ILE A 109 -6.64 -10.60 -0.83
N PHE A 110 -6.36 -10.90 0.44
CA PHE A 110 -6.31 -9.91 1.50
C PHE A 110 -5.11 -8.99 1.34
N LEU A 111 -3.96 -9.52 0.91
CA LEU A 111 -2.79 -8.71 0.64
C LEU A 111 -3.02 -7.83 -0.59
N PHE A 112 -3.52 -8.41 -1.67
CA PHE A 112 -3.82 -7.68 -2.90
C PHE A 112 -4.79 -6.51 -2.67
N THR A 113 -5.86 -6.79 -1.92
CA THR A 113 -6.83 -5.76 -1.51
C THR A 113 -6.18 -4.68 -0.66
N ALA A 114 -5.37 -5.06 0.33
CA ALA A 114 -4.76 -4.12 1.24
C ALA A 114 -3.69 -3.22 0.58
N GLU A 115 -2.91 -3.75 -0.37
CA GLU A 115 -1.93 -2.98 -1.14
C GLU A 115 -2.62 -1.92 -1.99
N PHE A 116 -3.69 -2.30 -2.70
CA PHE A 116 -4.49 -1.38 -3.49
C PHE A 116 -5.15 -0.30 -2.61
N LEU A 117 -5.76 -0.72 -1.50
CA LEU A 117 -6.42 0.16 -0.55
C LEU A 117 -5.44 1.17 0.05
N SER A 118 -4.22 0.74 0.39
CA SER A 118 -3.17 1.62 0.93
C SER A 118 -2.74 2.70 -0.07
N GLY A 119 -2.56 2.36 -1.35
CA GLY A 119 -2.22 3.34 -2.39
C GLY A 119 -3.30 4.41 -2.56
N TRP A 120 -4.56 3.99 -2.65
CA TRP A 120 -5.70 4.90 -2.77
C TRP A 120 -6.00 5.70 -1.49
N SER A 121 -5.66 5.16 -0.31
CA SER A 121 -5.80 5.87 0.97
C SER A 121 -4.91 7.12 1.03
N LEU A 122 -3.73 7.07 0.41
CA LEU A 122 -2.85 8.23 0.31
C LEU A 122 -3.48 9.32 -0.54
N LEU A 123 -4.11 8.96 -1.66
CA LEU A 123 -4.83 9.90 -2.52
C LEU A 123 -6.00 10.54 -1.77
N MET A 124 -6.77 9.72 -1.04
CA MET A 124 -7.89 10.17 -0.20
C MET A 124 -7.46 11.26 0.80
N ASN A 125 -6.37 11.03 1.55
CA ASN A 125 -5.84 12.01 2.51
C ASN A 125 -5.34 13.29 1.82
N SER A 126 -4.73 13.20 0.63
CA SER A 126 -4.28 14.38 -0.10
C SER A 126 -5.44 15.21 -0.67
N VAL A 127 -6.50 14.56 -1.13
CA VAL A 127 -7.74 15.21 -1.60
C VAL A 127 -8.46 15.91 -0.45
N GLU A 128 -8.59 15.28 0.72
CA GLU A 128 -9.16 15.93 1.91
C GLU A 128 -8.40 17.20 2.27
N ARG A 129 -7.06 17.14 2.32
CA ARG A 129 -6.23 18.31 2.64
C ARG A 129 -6.37 19.42 1.60
N LEU A 130 -6.55 19.07 0.33
CA LEU A 130 -6.84 20.06 -0.71
C LEU A 130 -8.16 20.77 -0.46
N PHE A 131 -9.24 20.05 -0.12
CA PHE A 131 -10.52 20.68 0.19
C PHE A 131 -10.46 21.62 1.39
N VAL A 132 -9.76 21.21 2.45
CA VAL A 132 -9.56 22.04 3.66
C VAL A 132 -8.84 23.35 3.33
N VAL A 133 -7.82 23.31 2.46
CA VAL A 133 -6.99 24.47 2.15
C VAL A 133 -7.59 25.35 1.05
N ALA A 134 -8.22 24.77 0.04
CA ALA A 134 -8.82 25.51 -1.07
C ALA A 134 -10.16 26.18 -0.69
N PHE A 135 -10.98 25.51 0.14
CA PHE A 135 -12.34 25.98 0.46
C PHE A 135 -12.65 25.86 1.96
N PRO A 136 -11.98 26.62 2.85
CA PRO A 136 -12.08 26.44 4.30
C PRO A 136 -13.50 26.69 4.85
N ILE A 137 -14.22 27.70 4.34
CA ILE A 137 -15.58 28.05 4.81
C ILE A 137 -16.60 26.97 4.43
N TYR A 138 -16.51 26.47 3.19
CA TYR A 138 -17.39 25.41 2.71
C TYR A 138 -17.11 24.08 3.42
N TYR A 139 -15.83 23.75 3.62
CA TYR A 139 -15.45 22.55 4.34
C TYR A 139 -15.90 22.60 5.81
N TYR A 140 -15.77 23.72 6.51
CA TYR A 140 -16.18 23.82 7.92
C TYR A 140 -17.68 23.58 8.12
N THR A 141 -18.51 24.11 7.22
CA THR A 141 -19.98 23.97 7.30
C THR A 141 -20.47 22.56 6.95
N HIS A 142 -19.78 21.86 6.04
CA HIS A 142 -20.21 20.55 5.52
C HIS A 142 -19.20 19.41 5.76
N ASN A 143 -18.27 19.55 6.71
CA ASN A 143 -17.13 18.65 6.92
C ASN A 143 -17.56 17.17 6.99
N THR A 144 -18.52 16.84 7.86
CA THR A 144 -18.94 15.44 8.08
C THR A 144 -19.44 14.77 6.81
N ARG A 145 -20.21 15.50 5.99
CA ARG A 145 -20.75 14.98 4.73
C ARG A 145 -19.66 14.80 3.68
N ILE A 146 -18.77 15.78 3.53
CA ILE A 146 -17.65 15.69 2.56
C ILE A 146 -16.74 14.51 2.93
N THR A 147 -16.34 14.43 4.19
CA THR A 147 -15.46 13.38 4.71
C THR A 147 -16.07 11.99 4.48
N HIS A 148 -17.33 11.77 4.89
CA HIS A 148 -18.01 10.48 4.65
C HIS A 148 -18.16 10.15 3.17
N SER A 149 -18.49 11.12 2.31
CA SER A 149 -18.60 10.90 0.86
C SER A 149 -17.27 10.49 0.24
N VAL A 150 -16.16 11.13 0.63
CA VAL A 150 -14.81 10.80 0.15
C VAL A 150 -14.42 9.37 0.55
N ILE A 151 -14.73 8.98 1.79
CA ILE A 151 -14.49 7.61 2.30
C ILE A 151 -15.35 6.58 1.57
N ALA A 152 -16.64 6.87 1.39
CA ALA A 152 -17.56 5.98 0.68
C ALA A 152 -17.13 5.77 -0.77
N ALA A 153 -16.72 6.83 -1.47
CA ALA A 153 -16.18 6.74 -2.82
C ALA A 153 -14.88 5.90 -2.86
N HIS A 154 -13.98 6.10 -1.89
CA HIS A 154 -12.73 5.34 -1.79
C HIS A 154 -12.95 3.83 -1.64
N TYR A 155 -13.81 3.41 -0.70
CA TYR A 155 -14.14 2.00 -0.53
C TYR A 155 -14.96 1.44 -1.69
N GLY A 156 -15.85 2.26 -2.29
CA GLY A 156 -16.62 1.88 -3.47
C GLY A 156 -15.72 1.55 -4.68
N ILE A 157 -14.77 2.43 -5.01
CA ILE A 157 -13.78 2.22 -6.09
C ILE A 157 -12.93 0.98 -5.81
N THR A 158 -12.52 0.78 -4.55
CA THR A 158 -11.72 -0.39 -4.18
C THR A 158 -12.50 -1.69 -4.32
N ALA A 159 -13.74 -1.72 -3.83
CA ALA A 159 -14.59 -2.90 -3.94
C ALA A 159 -14.85 -3.28 -5.41
N THR A 160 -15.15 -2.30 -6.28
CA THR A 160 -15.36 -2.57 -7.71
C THR A 160 -14.08 -3.04 -8.42
N ALA A 161 -12.93 -2.44 -8.15
CA ALA A 161 -11.65 -2.87 -8.72
C ALA A 161 -11.25 -4.31 -8.30
N ILE A 162 -11.43 -4.66 -7.02
CA ILE A 162 -11.07 -5.99 -6.52
C ILE A 162 -12.06 -7.05 -7.01
N THR A 163 -13.36 -6.77 -6.95
CA THR A 163 -14.37 -7.72 -7.45
C THR A 163 -14.20 -8.01 -8.93
N THR A 164 -13.92 -7.00 -9.75
CA THR A 164 -13.62 -7.20 -11.19
C THR A 164 -12.35 -8.01 -11.42
N ALA A 165 -11.28 -7.77 -10.65
CA ALA A 165 -10.05 -8.55 -10.75
C ALA A 165 -10.26 -10.02 -10.36
N VAL A 166 -11.06 -10.29 -9.32
CA VAL A 166 -11.39 -11.64 -8.85
C VAL A 166 -12.26 -12.36 -9.88
N THR A 167 -13.35 -11.75 -10.34
CA THR A 167 -14.24 -12.39 -11.32
C THR A 167 -13.51 -12.69 -12.63
N ALA A 168 -12.71 -11.76 -13.13
CA ALA A 168 -11.91 -11.98 -14.33
C ALA A 168 -10.90 -13.12 -14.14
N SER A 169 -10.25 -13.21 -12.98
CA SER A 169 -9.29 -14.28 -12.69
C SER A 169 -9.96 -15.65 -12.55
N LEU A 170 -11.22 -15.71 -12.10
CA LEU A 170 -11.97 -16.96 -12.02
C LEU A 170 -12.48 -17.45 -13.39
N ILE A 171 -12.72 -16.54 -14.34
CA ILE A 171 -13.17 -16.85 -15.71
C ILE A 171 -12.01 -17.38 -16.57
N GLU A 172 -10.76 -17.02 -16.27
CA GLU A 172 -9.59 -17.51 -16.99
C GLU A 172 -9.39 -19.03 -16.85
N PRO A 173 -8.83 -19.69 -17.89
CA PRO A 173 -8.61 -21.13 -17.87
C PRO A 173 -7.65 -21.54 -16.73
N ALA A 174 -7.93 -22.69 -16.12
CA ALA A 174 -7.15 -23.24 -15.00
C ALA A 174 -5.67 -23.41 -15.34
N ARG A 175 -4.83 -22.51 -14.81
CA ARG A 175 -3.36 -22.62 -14.80
C ARG A 175 -2.89 -23.40 -13.58
N ARG A 176 -1.91 -24.28 -13.79
CA ARG A 176 -1.18 -25.03 -12.77
C ARG A 176 -0.06 -24.14 -12.22
N ILE A 177 -0.16 -23.76 -10.95
CA ILE A 177 0.83 -22.89 -10.29
C ILE A 177 1.35 -23.54 -9.01
N SER A 178 2.49 -23.06 -8.51
CA SER A 178 3.04 -23.52 -7.24
C SER A 178 2.14 -23.08 -6.07
N ASN A 179 2.01 -23.93 -5.05
CA ASN A 179 1.22 -23.68 -3.83
C ASN A 179 1.68 -22.45 -3.03
N PHE A 180 2.85 -21.90 -3.36
CA PHE A 180 3.32 -20.64 -2.80
C PHE A 180 2.47 -19.40 -3.17
N CYS A 181 1.48 -19.55 -4.07
CA CYS A 181 0.46 -18.55 -4.39
C CYS A 181 1.02 -17.11 -4.53
N MET A 182 2.06 -16.95 -5.34
CA MET A 182 2.58 -15.63 -5.70
C MET A 182 1.48 -14.82 -6.41
N LEU A 183 1.25 -13.58 -5.97
CA LEU A 183 0.17 -12.72 -6.51
C LEU A 183 0.21 -12.62 -8.05
N GLN A 184 1.41 -12.42 -8.61
CA GLN A 184 1.62 -12.30 -10.06
C GLN A 184 1.21 -13.54 -10.88
N PHE A 185 1.17 -14.71 -10.26
CA PHE A 185 0.78 -15.97 -10.90
C PHE A 185 -0.63 -16.43 -10.51
N ALA A 186 -1.15 -15.95 -9.38
CA ALA A 186 -2.51 -16.24 -8.92
C ALA A 186 -3.56 -15.42 -9.69
N TYR A 187 -3.29 -14.14 -9.94
CA TYR A 187 -4.19 -13.26 -10.70
C TYR A 187 -3.80 -13.19 -12.17
N SER A 188 -4.76 -12.80 -13.01
CA SER A 188 -4.46 -12.47 -14.41
C SER A 188 -3.40 -11.36 -14.47
N PRO A 189 -2.30 -11.54 -15.24
CA PRO A 189 -1.22 -10.57 -15.31
C PRO A 189 -1.72 -9.19 -15.77
N ARG A 190 -2.70 -9.15 -16.67
CA ARG A 190 -3.30 -7.90 -17.17
C ARG A 190 -3.99 -7.11 -16.06
N PHE A 191 -4.78 -7.79 -15.22
CA PHE A 191 -5.51 -7.14 -14.12
C PHE A 191 -4.59 -6.77 -12.97
N TYR A 192 -3.62 -7.64 -12.65
CA TYR A 192 -2.60 -7.35 -11.66
C TYR A 192 -1.78 -6.10 -12.05
N GLU A 193 -1.30 -6.04 -13.29
CA GLU A 193 -0.60 -4.86 -13.83
C GLU A 193 -1.48 -3.61 -13.85
N ALA A 194 -2.74 -3.73 -14.28
CA ALA A 194 -3.67 -2.60 -14.32
C ALA A 194 -3.94 -2.03 -12.91
N LEU A 195 -4.17 -2.88 -11.91
CA LEU A 195 -4.40 -2.44 -10.53
C LEU A 195 -3.13 -1.83 -9.92
N LEU A 196 -1.95 -2.39 -10.22
CA LEU A 196 -0.68 -1.80 -9.81
C LEU A 196 -0.45 -0.42 -10.44
N LEU A 197 -0.70 -0.27 -11.75
CA LEU A 197 -0.61 1.02 -12.45
C LEU A 197 -1.59 2.03 -11.87
N LEU A 198 -2.80 1.59 -11.52
CA LEU A 198 -3.81 2.44 -10.92
C LEU A 198 -3.41 2.88 -9.50
N SER A 199 -2.88 1.98 -8.68
CA SER A 199 -2.36 2.29 -7.35
C SER A 199 -1.14 3.23 -7.43
N SER A 200 -0.23 2.97 -8.37
CA SER A 200 0.96 3.80 -8.61
C SER A 200 0.58 5.21 -9.08
N SER A 201 -0.32 5.34 -10.06
CA SER A 201 -0.83 6.63 -10.52
C SER A 201 -1.55 7.40 -9.41
N ALA A 202 -2.39 6.73 -8.61
CA ALA A 202 -3.01 7.34 -7.42
C ALA A 202 -1.96 7.86 -6.43
N SER A 203 -0.87 7.12 -6.19
CA SER A 203 0.22 7.56 -5.33
C SER A 203 0.98 8.78 -5.89
N MET A 204 1.23 8.81 -7.20
CA MET A 204 1.84 9.96 -7.87
C MET A 204 0.93 11.20 -7.81
N THR A 205 -0.36 11.03 -8.11
CA THR A 205 -1.35 12.11 -7.98
C THR A 205 -1.41 12.63 -6.54
N SER A 206 -1.35 11.75 -5.54
CA SER A 206 -1.28 12.15 -4.13
C SER A 206 -0.10 13.08 -3.84
N VAL A 207 1.09 12.79 -4.37
CA VAL A 207 2.28 13.64 -4.22
C VAL A 207 2.06 15.00 -4.89
N VAL A 208 1.56 15.02 -6.12
CA VAL A 208 1.28 16.27 -6.86
C VAL A 208 0.26 17.13 -6.11
N LEU A 209 -0.82 16.52 -5.61
CA LEU A 209 -1.83 17.22 -4.81
C LEU A 209 -1.23 17.80 -3.53
N MET A 210 -0.37 17.08 -2.82
CA MET A 210 0.29 17.65 -1.64
C MET A 210 1.23 18.80 -1.97
N ILE A 211 1.93 18.78 -3.11
CA ILE A 211 2.72 19.93 -3.55
C ILE A 211 1.80 21.13 -3.78
N ILE A 212 0.67 20.95 -4.48
CA ILE A 212 -0.32 22.00 -4.70
C ILE A 212 -0.84 22.55 -3.37
N VAL A 213 -1.20 21.68 -2.41
CA VAL A 213 -1.63 22.07 -1.06
C VAL A 213 -0.57 22.95 -0.39
N VAL A 214 0.70 22.55 -0.42
CA VAL A 214 1.80 23.33 0.16
C VAL A 214 1.96 24.69 -0.54
N VAL A 215 1.81 24.75 -1.86
CA VAL A 215 1.89 26.01 -2.61
C VAL A 215 0.74 26.94 -2.26
N ILE A 216 -0.51 26.45 -2.24
CA ILE A 216 -1.69 27.26 -1.86
C ILE A 216 -1.55 27.74 -0.42
N LEU A 217 -1.12 26.86 0.49
CA LEU A 217 -0.84 27.22 1.88
C LEU A 217 0.20 28.35 1.93
N ARG A 218 1.34 28.21 1.25
CA ARG A 218 2.36 29.28 1.21
C ARG A 218 1.85 30.58 0.61
N ARG A 219 0.99 30.53 -0.42
CA ARG A 219 0.46 31.72 -1.07
C ARG A 219 -0.53 32.46 -0.18
N ASN A 220 -1.50 31.74 0.41
CA ASN A 220 -2.51 32.33 1.29
C ASN A 220 -1.88 32.87 2.58
N PHE A 221 -0.95 32.14 3.19
CA PHE A 221 -0.30 32.57 4.42
C PHE A 221 0.87 33.55 4.18
N GLY A 222 1.53 33.52 3.02
CA GLY A 222 2.55 34.49 2.63
C GLY A 222 1.98 35.89 2.41
N ALA A 223 0.79 35.98 1.82
CA ALA A 223 0.03 37.23 1.73
C ALA A 223 -0.34 37.77 3.13
N GLN A 224 -0.70 36.88 4.06
CA GLN A 224 -1.04 37.22 5.45
C GLN A 224 0.19 37.59 6.30
N TYR A 225 1.38 37.04 5.97
CA TYR A 225 2.66 37.41 6.58
C TYR A 225 3.16 38.78 6.11
N LEU A 226 2.85 39.15 4.87
CA LEU A 226 3.15 40.48 4.32
C LEU A 226 2.16 41.55 4.81
N SER A 227 0.93 41.17 5.22
CA SER A 227 -0.12 42.12 5.62
C SER A 227 -0.11 42.54 7.10
N SER A 228 1.07 42.65 7.72
CA SER A 228 1.27 43.37 9.01
C SER A 228 0.94 42.59 10.31
N ASN A 229 1.95 42.46 11.18
CA ASN A 229 1.84 42.77 12.61
C ASN A 229 1.03 41.87 13.58
N SER A 230 0.69 40.61 13.26
CA SER A 230 0.00 39.75 14.26
C SER A 230 0.92 38.73 14.96
N HIS A 231 1.08 38.98 16.27
CA HIS A 231 1.88 38.31 17.28
C HIS A 231 1.44 36.86 17.59
N ASN A 232 1.07 36.02 16.62
CA ASN A 232 0.46 34.71 16.92
C ASN A 232 1.45 33.54 16.88
N ARG A 233 2.19 33.39 17.99
CA ARG A 233 3.19 32.32 18.26
C ARG A 233 2.60 30.90 18.17
N ASN A 234 1.29 30.74 18.37
CA ASN A 234 0.59 29.46 18.22
C ASN A 234 0.40 29.05 16.75
N LEU A 235 0.23 30.01 15.83
CA LEU A 235 0.03 29.75 14.41
C LEU A 235 1.34 29.30 13.74
N SER A 236 2.47 29.93 14.09
CA SER A 236 3.78 29.50 13.62
C SER A 236 4.16 28.10 14.12
N HIS A 237 3.74 27.75 15.35
CA HIS A 237 3.88 26.39 15.89
C HIS A 237 3.04 25.36 15.13
N PHE A 238 1.77 25.69 14.81
CA PHE A 238 0.90 24.82 14.01
C PHE A 238 1.43 24.61 12.58
N LEU A 239 1.98 25.65 11.95
CA LEU A 239 2.61 25.60 10.63
C LEU A 239 3.89 24.76 10.61
N LYS A 240 4.71 24.84 11.67
CA LYS A 240 5.90 24.00 11.83
C LYS A 240 5.50 22.52 11.95
N ASN A 241 4.43 22.24 12.69
CA ASN A 241 3.88 20.90 12.82
C ASN A 241 3.25 20.40 11.51
N GLN A 242 2.52 21.22 10.77
CA GLN A 242 2.01 20.86 9.44
C GLN A 242 3.14 20.60 8.45
N LYS A 243 4.19 21.45 8.41
CA LYS A 243 5.35 21.23 7.54
C LYS A 243 6.05 19.91 7.84
N ARG A 244 6.23 19.59 9.13
CA ARG A 244 6.80 18.32 9.59
C ARG A 244 5.91 17.13 9.23
N TYR A 245 4.59 17.28 9.34
CA TYR A 245 3.60 16.26 8.96
C TYR A 245 3.54 16.03 7.44
N THR A 246 3.73 17.08 6.64
CA THR A 246 3.80 16.97 5.18
C THR A 246 5.12 16.35 4.73
N GLN A 247 6.23 16.63 5.43
CA GLN A 247 7.50 15.93 5.20
C GLN A 247 7.40 14.44 5.55
N THR A 248 6.80 14.07 6.69
CA THR A 248 6.60 12.65 7.03
C THR A 248 5.62 11.96 6.08
N SER A 249 4.59 12.65 5.60
CA SER A 249 3.67 12.13 4.58
C SER A 249 4.34 11.93 3.23
N LEU A 250 5.24 12.83 2.82
CA LEU A 250 6.04 12.68 1.60
C LEU A 250 7.02 11.51 1.71
N ILE A 251 7.70 11.37 2.85
CA ILE A 251 8.58 10.22 3.11
C ILE A 251 7.78 8.92 3.10
N SER A 252 6.59 8.91 3.71
CA SER A 252 5.68 7.75 3.67
C SER A 252 5.23 7.44 2.25
N CYS A 253 4.83 8.43 1.44
CA CYS A 253 4.47 8.22 0.04
C CYS A 253 5.64 7.69 -0.79
N CYS A 254 6.86 8.24 -0.61
CA CYS A 254 8.06 7.73 -1.27
C CYS A 254 8.38 6.31 -0.84
N PHE A 255 8.23 5.99 0.45
CA PHE A 255 8.46 4.64 0.96
C PHE A 255 7.41 3.65 0.41
N THR A 256 6.13 4.02 0.41
CA THR A 256 5.05 3.23 -0.20
C THR A 256 5.27 3.01 -1.69
N PHE A 257 5.66 4.06 -2.42
CA PHE A 257 6.02 3.96 -3.83
C PHE A 257 7.22 3.01 -4.04
N CYS A 258 8.29 3.15 -3.24
CA CYS A 258 9.44 2.24 -3.32
C CYS A 258 9.09 0.79 -2.96
N THR A 259 8.21 0.55 -1.98
CA THR A 259 7.75 -0.80 -1.64
C THR A 259 6.84 -1.40 -2.73
N LEU A 260 5.98 -0.59 -3.34
CA LEU A 260 5.14 -1.02 -4.48
C LEU A 260 6.01 -1.26 -5.73
N LEU A 261 7.01 -0.42 -5.98
CA LEU A 261 7.99 -0.59 -7.06
C LEU A 261 8.91 -1.80 -6.80
N ARG A 262 9.18 -2.18 -5.55
CA ARG A 262 9.94 -3.40 -5.25
C ARG A 262 9.10 -4.68 -5.36
N GLY A 263 7.77 -4.56 -5.41
CA GLY A 263 6.89 -5.63 -5.88
C GLY A 263 6.91 -5.82 -7.40
N PHE A 264 7.53 -4.88 -8.15
CA PHE A 264 7.71 -4.89 -9.60
C PHE A 264 8.99 -5.64 -10.05
N LEU A 265 9.96 -5.84 -9.14
CA LEU A 265 11.22 -6.59 -9.35
C LEU A 265 11.20 -7.94 -8.62
#